data_AF-A0A6H1FVW2-F1
#
_entry.id   AF-A0A6H1FVW2-F1
#
_cell.length_a   1.000
_cell.length_b   1.000
_cell.length_c   1.000
_cell.angle_alpha   90.00
_cell.angle_beta   90.00
_cell.angle_gamma   90.00
#
_symmetry.space_group_name_H-M   'P 1'
#
loop_
_entity.id
_entity.type
_entity.pdbx_description
1 polymer ?
#
loop_
_entity_poly.entity_id
_entity_poly.type
_entity_poly.pdbx_seq_one_letter_code
_entity_poly.pdbx_strand_id
1 'polypeptide(L)'
;MSNNTELMQHALGISERNREPYRNYFLAGAGHTDDKKWQELVADGFATSRPAPDFAGGGILYHVTDKGKELAIASLPEPKKRTRYDEYLHSEVCELFGEWLGIELPEYEVRSTGHYRWEYRMVRLSRCWDSYYDICGEWKPTKKAAKASYKDALKKHCGDLRDEQ
;
A
#
# COMPACT_ATOMS: atom_id res chain seq x y z
N MET A 1 -10.93 -1.30 23.90
CA MET A 1 -12.38 -1.57 23.94
C MET A 1 -12.94 -1.08 22.63
N SER A 2 -13.30 -1.97 21.71
CA SER A 2 -13.78 -1.59 20.38
C SER A 2 -15.14 -0.89 20.49
N ASN A 3 -15.36 0.17 19.73
CA ASN A 3 -16.67 0.83 19.69
C ASN A 3 -17.72 -0.07 19.01
N ASN A 4 -19.01 0.16 19.28
CA ASN A 4 -20.11 -0.66 18.73
C ASN A 4 -20.04 -0.76 17.19
N THR A 5 -19.66 0.32 16.53
CA THR A 5 -19.50 0.35 15.07
C THR A 5 -18.29 -0.43 14.59
N GLU A 6 -17.18 -0.40 15.33
CA GLU A 6 -15.98 -1.21 15.02
C GLU A 6 -16.26 -2.70 15.19
N LEU A 7 -17.10 -3.09 16.15
CA LEU A 7 -17.55 -4.47 16.32
C LEU A 7 -18.37 -4.95 15.12
N MET A 8 -19.31 -4.12 14.64
CA MET A 8 -20.08 -4.44 13.44
C MET A 8 -19.20 -4.51 12.20
N GLN A 9 -18.25 -3.56 12.04
CA GLN A 9 -17.28 -3.60 10.95
C GLN A 9 -16.44 -4.87 10.98
N HIS A 10 -15.99 -5.30 12.16
CA HIS A 10 -15.27 -6.54 12.35
C HIS A 10 -16.15 -7.76 12.01
N ALA A 11 -17.40 -7.82 12.46
CA ALA A 11 -18.30 -8.93 12.13
C ALA A 11 -18.54 -9.05 10.63
N LEU A 12 -18.63 -7.92 9.92
CA LEU A 12 -18.86 -7.83 8.48
C LEU A 12 -17.58 -8.03 7.63
N GLY A 13 -16.40 -7.89 8.25
CA GLY A 13 -15.12 -7.92 7.54
C GLY A 13 -14.88 -6.68 6.68
N ILE A 14 -15.50 -5.55 7.04
CA ILE A 14 -15.33 -4.29 6.33
C ILE A 14 -14.27 -3.41 7.00
N SER A 15 -13.62 -2.58 6.21
CA SER A 15 -12.60 -1.60 6.60
C SER A 15 -12.54 -0.46 5.59
N GLU A 16 -11.69 0.54 5.83
CA GLU A 16 -11.45 1.63 4.88
C GLU A 16 -11.10 1.15 3.47
N ARG A 17 -10.39 0.02 3.37
CA ARG A 17 -9.90 -0.55 2.10
C ARG A 17 -10.86 -1.56 1.48
N ASN A 18 -11.73 -2.15 2.28
CA ASN A 18 -12.70 -3.16 1.84
C ASN A 18 -14.07 -2.83 2.41
N ARG A 19 -14.94 -2.20 1.61
CA ARG A 19 -16.28 -1.80 2.05
C ARG A 19 -17.36 -2.84 1.76
N GLU A 20 -17.02 -3.87 1.01
CA GLU A 20 -17.96 -4.94 0.70
C GLU A 20 -17.91 -6.00 1.80
N PRO A 21 -19.03 -6.25 2.50
CA PRO A 21 -19.10 -7.30 3.50
C PRO A 21 -18.89 -8.67 2.85
N TYR A 22 -17.87 -9.40 3.28
CA TYR A 22 -17.61 -10.76 2.80
C TYR A 22 -17.93 -11.84 3.85
N ARG A 23 -18.27 -11.41 5.07
CA ARG A 23 -18.72 -12.26 6.18
C ARG A 23 -19.80 -11.52 6.96
N ASN A 24 -20.44 -12.21 7.90
CA ASN A 24 -21.38 -11.59 8.84
C ASN A 24 -21.59 -12.51 10.04
N TYR A 25 -20.58 -12.70 10.87
CA TYR A 25 -20.74 -13.51 12.07
C TYR A 25 -19.75 -13.09 13.15
N PHE A 26 -20.24 -13.02 14.39
CA PHE A 26 -19.41 -12.79 15.56
C PHE A 26 -19.82 -13.73 16.68
N LEU A 27 -18.89 -14.53 17.19
CA LEU A 27 -19.15 -15.47 18.27
C LEU A 27 -18.71 -14.85 19.60
N ALA A 28 -19.65 -14.66 20.52
CA ALA A 28 -19.37 -14.22 21.88
C ALA A 28 -20.13 -15.10 22.88
N GLY A 29 -19.47 -15.46 23.98
CA GLY A 29 -20.06 -16.25 25.07
C GLY A 29 -20.06 -15.47 26.38
N ALA A 30 -20.72 -16.03 27.40
CA ALA A 30 -20.74 -15.48 28.74
C ALA A 30 -19.29 -15.40 29.30
N GLY A 31 -18.76 -14.18 29.38
CA GLY A 31 -17.37 -13.90 29.77
C GLY A 31 -16.55 -13.15 28.72
N HIS A 32 -17.04 -13.01 27.49
CA HIS A 32 -16.40 -12.18 26.48
C HIS A 32 -16.64 -10.68 26.75
N THR A 33 -15.61 -9.85 26.62
CA THR A 33 -15.68 -8.41 26.96
C THR A 33 -16.68 -7.63 26.13
N ASP A 34 -16.94 -8.08 24.90
CA ASP A 34 -17.83 -7.40 23.95
C ASP A 34 -19.27 -7.97 23.95
N ASP A 35 -19.57 -9.00 24.75
CA ASP A 35 -20.91 -9.62 24.77
C ASP A 35 -22.02 -8.62 25.15
N LYS A 36 -21.76 -7.78 26.16
CA LYS A 36 -22.71 -6.73 26.58
C LYS A 36 -23.02 -5.73 25.46
N LYS A 37 -22.02 -5.34 24.66
CA LYS A 37 -22.19 -4.42 23.54
C LYS A 37 -23.00 -5.04 22.41
N TRP A 38 -22.80 -6.33 22.16
CA TRP A 38 -23.61 -7.06 21.18
C TRP A 38 -25.06 -7.19 21.63
N GLN A 39 -25.32 -7.39 22.93
CA GLN A 39 -26.69 -7.37 23.47
C GLN A 39 -27.36 -6.00 23.30
N GLU A 40 -26.63 -4.89 23.53
CA GLU A 40 -27.11 -3.53 23.24
C GLU A 40 -27.44 -3.34 21.74
N LEU A 41 -26.54 -3.78 20.85
CA LEU A 41 -26.76 -3.71 19.41
C LEU A 41 -27.97 -4.53 18.94
N VAL A 42 -28.26 -5.65 19.61
CA VAL A 42 -29.46 -6.45 19.36
C VAL A 42 -30.71 -5.70 19.84
N ALA A 43 -30.67 -5.09 21.02
CA ALA A 43 -31.78 -4.28 21.54
C ALA A 43 -32.12 -3.08 20.64
N ASP A 44 -31.11 -2.45 20.03
CA ASP A 44 -31.25 -1.32 19.11
C ASP A 44 -31.64 -1.73 17.67
N GLY A 45 -31.73 -3.04 17.41
CA GLY A 45 -32.10 -3.61 16.10
C GLY A 45 -30.99 -3.58 15.04
N PHE A 46 -29.74 -3.30 15.42
CA PHE A 46 -28.58 -3.32 14.53
C PHE A 46 -27.98 -4.73 14.35
N ALA A 47 -28.29 -5.65 15.25
CA ALA A 47 -27.86 -7.04 15.18
C ALA A 47 -28.99 -8.01 15.58
N THR A 48 -28.84 -9.27 15.22
CA THR A 48 -29.62 -10.41 15.73
C THR A 48 -28.68 -11.39 16.42
N SER A 49 -29.23 -12.18 17.34
CA SER A 49 -28.49 -13.21 18.05
C SER A 49 -29.16 -14.57 17.89
N ARG A 50 -28.35 -15.62 17.88
CA ARG A 50 -28.81 -17.01 17.94
C ARG A 50 -27.80 -17.87 18.70
N PRO A 51 -28.22 -19.01 19.29
CA PRO A 51 -27.28 -19.98 19.82
C PRO A 51 -26.28 -20.41 18.74
N ALA A 52 -25.01 -20.54 19.12
CA ALA A 52 -23.99 -21.03 18.22
C ALA A 52 -24.27 -22.50 17.84
N PRO A 53 -24.01 -22.93 16.60
CA PRO A 53 -24.09 -24.34 16.22
C PRO A 53 -23.16 -25.22 17.07
N ASP A 54 -23.52 -26.48 17.26
CA ASP A 54 -22.77 -27.41 18.11
C ASP A 54 -21.27 -27.52 17.78
N PHE A 55 -20.91 -27.44 16.48
CA PHE A 55 -19.52 -27.52 16.03
C PHE A 55 -18.66 -26.31 16.46
N ALA A 56 -19.29 -25.19 16.84
CA ALA A 56 -18.62 -23.94 17.18
C ALA A 56 -18.25 -23.83 18.68
N GLY A 57 -18.48 -24.89 19.47
CA GLY A 57 -18.10 -24.92 20.88
C GLY A 57 -19.05 -24.16 21.82
N GLY A 58 -20.26 -23.83 21.36
CA GLY A 58 -21.29 -23.13 22.13
C GLY A 58 -21.17 -21.59 22.11
N GLY A 59 -21.98 -20.92 22.92
CA GLY A 59 -22.06 -19.45 22.97
C GLY A 59 -23.16 -18.84 22.11
N ILE A 60 -23.09 -17.54 21.88
CA ILE A 60 -24.05 -16.76 21.11
C ILE A 60 -23.38 -16.26 19.83
N LEU A 61 -24.01 -16.56 18.70
CA LEU A 61 -23.61 -16.06 17.40
C LEU A 61 -24.45 -14.82 17.06
N TYR A 62 -23.76 -13.71 16.85
CA TYR A 62 -24.35 -12.45 16.43
C TYR A 62 -24.21 -12.24 14.93
N HIS A 63 -25.26 -11.68 14.32
CA HIS A 63 -25.35 -11.32 12.90
C HIS A 63 -25.79 -9.87 12.80
N VAL A 64 -25.10 -9.07 11.99
CA VAL A 64 -25.47 -7.67 11.77
C VAL A 64 -26.66 -7.60 10.80
N THR A 65 -27.68 -6.81 11.13
CA THR A 65 -28.85 -6.56 10.26
C THR A 65 -28.49 -5.59 9.13
N ASP A 66 -29.36 -5.43 8.13
CA ASP A 66 -29.10 -4.46 7.05
C ASP A 66 -29.00 -3.02 7.58
N LYS A 67 -29.83 -2.66 8.57
CA LYS A 67 -29.73 -1.39 9.31
C LYS A 67 -28.34 -1.22 9.96
N GLY A 68 -27.79 -2.28 10.56
CA GLY A 68 -26.45 -2.26 11.14
C GLY A 68 -25.33 -2.15 10.11
N LYS A 69 -25.49 -2.80 8.95
CA LYS A 69 -24.54 -2.70 7.83
C LYS A 69 -24.43 -1.28 7.30
N GLU A 70 -25.57 -0.63 7.08
CA GLU A 70 -25.61 0.76 6.62
C GLU A 70 -24.87 1.69 7.58
N LEU A 71 -25.14 1.58 8.89
CA LEU A 71 -24.45 2.37 9.90
C LEU A 71 -22.94 2.09 9.93
N ALA A 72 -22.55 0.81 9.85
CA ALA A 72 -21.16 0.38 9.89
C ALA A 72 -20.35 0.86 8.68
N ILE A 73 -20.97 0.91 7.50
CA ILE A 73 -20.36 1.43 6.27
C ILE A 73 -20.31 2.96 6.28
N ALA A 74 -21.38 3.61 6.73
CA ALA A 74 -21.47 5.08 6.79
C ALA A 74 -20.47 5.69 7.79
N SER A 75 -20.10 4.95 8.84
CA SER A 75 -19.10 5.41 9.81
C SER A 75 -17.65 5.25 9.34
N LEU A 76 -17.39 4.60 8.20
CA LEU A 76 -16.03 4.49 7.67
C LEU A 76 -15.60 5.85 7.09
N PRO A 77 -14.38 6.33 7.37
CA PRO A 77 -13.88 7.58 6.82
C PRO A 77 -13.84 7.52 5.30
N GLU A 78 -13.94 8.65 4.60
CA GLU A 78 -13.98 8.68 3.13
C GLU A 78 -12.86 7.84 2.49
N PRO A 79 -13.15 7.11 1.39
CA PRO A 79 -12.16 6.27 0.74
C PRO A 79 -11.03 7.15 0.19
N LYS A 80 -9.80 6.84 0.60
CA LYS A 80 -8.62 7.54 0.09
C LYS A 80 -8.49 7.28 -1.41
N LYS A 81 -8.21 8.32 -2.18
CA LYS A 81 -7.88 8.18 -3.61
C LYS A 81 -6.66 7.26 -3.73
N ARG A 82 -6.74 6.28 -4.62
CA ARG A 82 -5.62 5.37 -4.90
C ARG A 82 -4.43 6.19 -5.40
N THR A 83 -3.25 5.89 -4.91
CA THR A 83 -2.01 6.45 -5.41
C THR A 83 -1.57 5.69 -6.67
N ARG A 84 -0.68 6.29 -7.47
CA ARG A 84 -0.04 5.56 -8.59
C ARG A 84 0.70 4.31 -8.13
N TYR A 85 1.22 4.30 -6.90
CA TYR A 85 1.85 3.11 -6.34
C TYR A 85 0.83 2.01 -6.02
N ASP A 86 -0.36 2.36 -5.54
CA ASP A 86 -1.44 1.40 -5.34
C ASP A 86 -1.91 0.80 -6.68
N GLU A 87 -1.98 1.62 -7.73
CA GLU A 87 -2.27 1.14 -9.09
C GLU A 87 -1.21 0.15 -9.59
N TYR A 88 0.06 0.43 -9.35
CA TYR A 88 1.16 -0.49 -9.66
C TYR A 88 1.07 -1.81 -8.87
N LEU A 89 0.74 -1.79 -7.58
CA LEU A 89 0.55 -3.02 -6.80
C LEU A 89 -0.61 -3.90 -7.28
N HIS A 90 -1.56 -3.30 -8.00
CA HIS A 90 -2.68 -4.00 -8.65
C HIS A 90 -2.44 -4.27 -10.13
N SER A 91 -1.28 -3.86 -10.67
CA SER A 91 -0.92 -4.16 -12.04
C SER A 91 -0.34 -5.57 -12.12
N GLU A 92 -0.71 -6.31 -13.17
CA GLU A 92 -0.19 -7.65 -13.44
C GLU A 92 1.18 -7.61 -14.15
N VAL A 93 1.90 -6.48 -14.07
CA VAL A 93 3.20 -6.31 -14.73
C VAL A 93 4.33 -6.82 -13.83
N CYS A 94 5.35 -7.41 -14.45
CA CYS A 94 6.56 -7.88 -13.76
C CYS A 94 7.69 -6.83 -13.73
N GLU A 95 7.41 -5.60 -14.17
CA GLU A 95 8.37 -4.49 -14.25
C GLU A 95 8.57 -3.84 -12.88
N LEU A 96 9.71 -3.15 -12.68
CA LEU A 96 9.91 -2.35 -11.47
C LEU A 96 9.01 -1.11 -11.48
N PHE A 97 8.63 -0.59 -10.31
CA PHE A 97 7.74 0.59 -10.22
C PHE A 97 8.23 1.79 -11.07
N GLY A 98 9.54 2.06 -11.11
CA GLY A 98 10.05 3.16 -11.91
C GLY A 98 9.95 2.91 -13.42
N GLU A 99 10.12 1.66 -13.86
CA GLU A 99 9.92 1.26 -15.26
C GLU A 99 8.44 1.38 -15.65
N TRP A 100 7.54 0.92 -14.77
CA TRP A 100 6.09 1.07 -14.93
C TRP A 100 5.66 2.56 -15.00
N LEU A 101 6.34 3.44 -14.27
CA LEU A 101 6.15 4.89 -14.37
C LEU A 101 6.69 5.48 -15.69
N GLY A 102 7.40 4.69 -16.50
CA GLY A 102 8.12 5.13 -17.69
C GLY A 102 9.37 5.95 -17.37
N ILE A 103 9.92 5.81 -16.17
CA ILE A 103 11.13 6.52 -15.73
C ILE A 103 12.33 5.63 -16.02
N GLU A 104 13.30 6.15 -16.77
CA GLU A 104 14.60 5.50 -16.91
C GLU A 104 15.37 5.62 -15.59
N LEU A 105 15.47 4.51 -14.85
CA LEU A 105 16.22 4.47 -13.61
C LEU A 105 17.72 4.58 -13.91
N PRO A 106 18.42 5.52 -13.27
CA PRO A 106 19.87 5.57 -13.34
C PRO A 106 20.53 4.49 -12.47
N GLU A 107 21.61 3.93 -12.97
CA GLU A 107 22.40 2.88 -12.32
C GLU A 107 23.71 3.43 -11.76
N TYR A 108 24.27 2.73 -10.76
CA TYR A 108 25.62 3.00 -10.27
C TYR A 108 26.61 2.06 -10.90
N GLU A 109 27.64 2.62 -11.51
CA GLU A 109 28.85 1.91 -11.86
C GLU A 109 29.89 2.05 -10.76
N VAL A 110 30.65 0.98 -10.55
CA VAL A 110 31.71 0.92 -9.56
C VAL A 110 32.99 0.53 -10.27
N ARG A 111 34.07 1.26 -10.01
CA ARG A 111 35.41 0.88 -10.48
C ARG A 111 36.40 0.86 -9.33
N SER A 112 37.35 -0.06 -9.40
CA SER A 112 38.53 -0.05 -8.52
C SER A 112 39.62 0.80 -9.16
N THR A 113 40.11 1.82 -8.45
CA THR A 113 41.22 2.67 -8.90
C THR A 113 42.55 2.31 -8.23
N GLY A 114 42.57 1.25 -7.42
CA GLY A 114 43.74 0.76 -6.72
C GLY A 114 43.36 -0.06 -5.49
N HIS A 115 44.35 -0.46 -4.69
CA HIS A 115 44.13 -1.21 -3.47
C HIS A 115 43.18 -0.46 -2.52
N TYR A 116 42.02 -1.07 -2.27
CA TYR A 116 40.97 -0.56 -1.38
C TYR A 116 40.42 0.83 -1.73
N ARG A 117 40.58 1.28 -2.99
CA ARG A 117 39.99 2.52 -3.48
C ARG A 117 38.90 2.23 -4.51
N TRP A 118 37.72 2.74 -4.22
CA TRP A 118 36.54 2.60 -5.05
C TRP A 118 36.07 3.96 -5.50
N GLU A 119 35.73 4.05 -6.78
CA GLU A 119 35.01 5.18 -7.32
C GLU A 119 33.67 4.72 -7.85
N TYR A 120 32.73 5.65 -7.84
CA TYR A 120 31.36 5.46 -8.21
C TYR A 120 31.00 6.49 -9.28
N ARG A 121 30.26 6.05 -10.29
CA ARG A 121 29.63 6.93 -11.27
C ARG A 121 28.17 6.52 -11.35
N MET A 122 27.30 7.49 -11.65
CA MET A 122 25.90 7.21 -11.89
C MET A 122 25.59 7.51 -13.35
N VAL A 123 24.97 6.56 -14.03
CA VAL A 123 24.72 6.60 -15.48
C VAL A 123 23.24 6.30 -15.75
N ARG A 124 22.74 6.81 -16.86
CA ARG A 124 21.45 6.42 -17.42
C ARG A 124 21.70 5.75 -18.77
N LEU A 125 21.26 4.50 -18.88
CA LEU A 125 21.32 3.73 -20.12
C LEU A 125 20.29 4.26 -21.12
N SER A 126 20.64 4.22 -22.39
CA SER A 126 19.76 4.60 -23.47
C SER A 126 18.67 3.56 -23.69
N ARG A 127 17.43 3.99 -23.93
CA ARG A 127 16.33 3.06 -24.24
C ARG A 127 16.54 2.27 -25.52
N CYS A 128 17.27 2.84 -26.48
CA CYS A 128 17.43 2.24 -27.81
C CYS A 128 18.73 1.43 -27.95
N TRP A 129 19.69 1.59 -27.04
CA TRP A 129 20.98 0.91 -27.13
C TRP A 129 21.57 0.65 -25.73
N ASP A 130 21.56 -0.62 -25.29
CA ASP A 130 22.09 -1.06 -23.97
C ASP A 130 23.59 -0.77 -23.76
N SER A 131 24.33 -0.45 -24.83
CA SER A 131 25.75 -0.09 -24.79
C SER A 131 26.00 1.42 -24.77
N TYR A 132 24.94 2.24 -24.83
CA TYR A 132 25.04 3.69 -24.89
C TYR A 132 24.47 4.33 -23.63
N TYR A 133 25.14 5.37 -23.14
CA TYR A 133 24.69 6.14 -21.99
C TYR A 133 24.17 7.50 -22.45
N ASP A 134 22.87 7.76 -22.25
CA ASP A 134 22.28 9.06 -22.54
C ASP A 134 22.84 10.13 -21.60
N ILE A 135 23.06 9.77 -20.34
CA ILE A 135 23.53 10.70 -19.30
C ILE A 135 24.58 10.02 -18.45
N CYS A 136 25.79 10.57 -18.44
CA CYS A 136 26.89 10.14 -17.60
C CYS A 136 27.25 11.20 -16.56
N GLY A 137 27.22 10.82 -15.28
CA GLY A 137 27.93 11.59 -14.24
C GLY A 137 29.45 11.38 -14.31
N GLU A 138 30.19 12.07 -13.45
CA GLU A 138 31.63 11.85 -13.28
C GLU A 138 31.91 10.75 -12.23
N TRP A 139 33.08 10.11 -12.36
CA TRP A 139 33.59 9.22 -11.32
C TRP A 139 33.95 10.01 -10.06
N LYS A 140 33.42 9.57 -8.92
CA LYS A 140 33.63 10.22 -7.61
C LYS A 140 33.92 9.17 -6.54
N PRO A 141 34.67 9.51 -5.48
CA PRO A 141 35.04 8.57 -4.42
C PRO A 141 33.86 8.09 -3.56
N THR A 142 32.70 8.76 -3.61
CA THR A 142 31.51 8.38 -2.84
C THR A 142 30.26 8.38 -3.71
N LYS A 143 29.32 7.47 -3.42
CA LYS A 143 28.01 7.41 -4.11
C LYS A 143 27.24 8.74 -4.02
N LYS A 144 27.34 9.46 -2.89
CA LYS A 144 26.69 10.77 -2.70
C LYS A 144 27.23 11.83 -3.66
N ALA A 145 28.56 11.90 -3.82
CA ALA A 145 29.20 12.82 -4.76
C ALA A 145 28.89 12.43 -6.23
N ALA A 146 28.88 11.14 -6.54
CA ALA A 146 28.50 10.65 -7.88
C ALA A 146 27.05 11.03 -8.23
N LYS A 147 26.11 10.86 -7.29
CA LYS A 147 24.71 11.27 -7.46
C LYS A 147 24.55 12.77 -7.67
N ALA A 148 25.35 13.60 -7.00
CA ALA A 148 25.33 15.05 -7.20
C ALA A 148 25.79 15.40 -8.63
N SER A 149 26.93 14.83 -9.06
CA SER A 149 27.45 15.01 -10.42
C SER A 149 26.45 14.57 -11.50
N TYR A 150 25.77 13.44 -11.29
CA TYR A 150 24.72 12.98 -12.21
C TYR A 150 23.51 13.91 -12.26
N LYS A 151 23.07 14.49 -11.13
CA LYS A 151 21.97 15.48 -11.15
C LYS A 151 22.34 16.74 -11.93
N ASP A 152 23.60 17.17 -11.84
CA ASP A 152 24.08 18.31 -12.63
C ASP A 152 24.10 17.98 -14.13
N ALA A 153 24.56 16.78 -14.50
CA ALA A 153 24.51 16.29 -15.88
C ALA A 153 23.07 16.17 -16.41
N LEU A 154 22.16 15.62 -15.61
CA LEU A 154 20.73 15.51 -15.94
C LEU A 154 20.09 16.88 -16.14
N LYS A 155 20.43 17.88 -15.30
CA LYS A 155 19.91 19.23 -15.45
C LYS A 155 20.36 19.89 -16.75
N LYS A 156 21.62 19.66 -17.16
CA LYS A 156 22.15 20.12 -18.45
C LYS A 156 21.41 19.46 -19.61
N HIS A 157 21.34 18.13 -19.62
CA HIS A 157 20.64 17.36 -20.65
C HIS A 157 19.15 17.76 -20.78
N CYS A 158 18.44 17.96 -19.67
CA CYS A 158 17.08 18.47 -19.71
C CYS A 158 16.98 19.93 -20.14
N GLY A 159 18.04 20.72 -20.00
CA GLY A 159 18.14 22.08 -20.55
C GLY A 159 18.30 22.04 -22.07
N ASP A 160 19.28 21.27 -22.54
CA ASP A 160 19.62 21.12 -23.96
C ASP A 160 18.41 20.63 -24.79
N LEU A 161 17.67 19.63 -24.30
CA LEU A 161 16.44 19.13 -24.93
C LEU A 161 15.30 20.17 -25.05
N ARG A 162 15.31 21.21 -24.21
CA ARG A 162 14.31 22.29 -24.27
C ARG A 162 14.72 23.41 -25.23
N ASP A 163 16.02 23.56 -25.49
CA ASP A 163 16.54 24.56 -26.44
C ASP A 163 16.54 24.04 -27.89
N GLU A 164 16.45 22.72 -28.08
CA GLU A 164 16.36 22.05 -29.39
C GLU A 164 14.91 21.88 -29.93
N GLN A 165 13.87 22.27 -29.17
CA GLN A 165 12.44 22.19 -29.55
C GLN A 165 11.85 23.56 -29.88
#